data_AF-A0A183Q473-F1
#
_entry.id   AF-A0A183Q473-F1
#
_cell.length_a   1.000
_cell.length_b   1.000
_cell.length_c   1.000
_cell.angle_alpha   90.00
_cell.angle_beta   90.00
_cell.angle_gamma   90.00
#
_symmetry.space_group_name_H-M   'P 1'
#
loop_
_entity.id
_entity.type
_entity.pdbx_description
1 polymer ?
#
loop_
_entity_poly.entity_id
_entity_poly.type
_entity_poly.pdbx_seq_one_letter_code
_entity_poly.pdbx_strand_id
1 'polypeptide(L)' 'MTDEIRNGCIDLCKYFHTSTCNLSTRFLLELDRHNYVTPTSYLELITTFITLLSKKRT' A
#
# COMPACT_ATOMS: atom_id res chain seq x y z
N MET A 1 -9.61 17.99 4.23
CA MET A 1 -8.26 17.38 4.25
C MET A 1 -7.37 18.39 3.55
N THR A 2 -6.39 18.97 4.25
CA THR A 2 -5.49 19.93 3.60
C THR A 2 -4.65 19.23 2.54
N ASP A 3 -4.21 19.96 1.52
CA ASP A 3 -3.51 19.36 0.39
C ASP A 3 -2.17 18.73 0.78
N GLU A 4 -1.53 19.22 1.86
CA GLU A 4 -0.31 18.64 2.41
C GLU A 4 -0.56 17.23 2.97
N ILE A 5 -1.66 17.04 3.70
CA ILE A 5 -2.02 15.73 4.25
C ILE A 5 -2.37 14.77 3.10
N ARG A 6 -3.03 15.26 2.04
CA ARG A 6 -3.33 14.45 0.86
C ARG A 6 -2.05 13.97 0.17
N ASN A 7 -1.09 14.86 -0.04
CA ASN A 7 0.21 14.52 -0.63
C ASN A 7 0.97 13.51 0.24
N GLY A 8 0.99 13.70 1.55
CA GLY A 8 1.58 12.73 2.48
C GLY A 8 0.95 11.34 2.38
N CYS A 9 -0.38 11.25 2.24
CA CYS A 9 -1.07 9.97 2.05
C CYS A 9 -0.72 9.30 0.71
N ILE A 10 -0.56 10.10 -0.35
CA ILE A 10 -0.14 9.59 -1.67
C ILE A 10 1.26 8.98 -1.58
N ASP A 11 2.20 9.68 -0.94
CA ASP A 11 3.58 9.20 -0.81
C ASP A 11 3.67 7.98 0.10
N LEU A 12 2.84 7.91 1.14
CA LEU A 12 2.71 6.72 1.98
C LEU A 12 2.25 5.49 1.19
N CYS A 13 1.19 5.62 0.39
CA CYS A 13 0.67 4.50 -0.41
C CYS A 13 1.72 4.02 -1.43
N LYS A 14 2.41 4.95 -2.11
CA LYS A 14 3.52 4.62 -3.03
C LYS A 14 4.63 3.87 -2.32
N TYR A 15 5.02 4.33 -1.12
CA TYR A 15 6.05 3.67 -0.32
C TYR A 15 5.65 2.25 0.06
N PHE A 16 4.41 2.04 0.53
CA PHE A 16 3.93 0.70 0.85
C PHE A 16 3.95 -0.24 -0.35
N HIS A 17 3.51 0.22 -1.52
CA HIS A 17 3.53 -0.63 -2.71
C HIS A 17 4.95 -1.02 -3.13
N THR A 18 5.84 -0.03 -3.27
CA THR A 18 7.22 -0.25 -3.74
C THR A 18 8.05 -1.06 -2.74
N SER A 19 7.93 -0.79 -1.44
CA SER A 19 8.60 -1.58 -0.40
C SER A 19 8.08 -3.02 -0.35
N THR A 20 6.77 -3.24 -0.56
CA THR A 20 6.20 -4.59 -0.63
C THR A 20 6.68 -5.37 -1.85
N CYS A 21 6.90 -4.73 -3.00
CA CYS A 21 7.55 -5.39 -4.15
C CYS A 21 8.94 -5.92 -3.80
N ASN A 22 9.75 -5.12 -3.11
CA ASN A 22 11.09 -5.56 -2.68
C ASN A 22 11.01 -6.70 -1.65
N LEU A 23 10.06 -6.61 -0.71
CA LEU A 23 9.80 -7.67 0.27
C LEU A 23 9.30 -8.96 -0.39
N SER A 24 8.50 -8.86 -1.45
CA SER A 24 8.03 -10.00 -2.25
C SER A 24 9.20 -10.77 -2.86
N THR A 25 10.15 -10.05 -3.48
CA THR A 25 11.36 -10.66 -4.02
C THR A 25 12.17 -11.35 -2.93
N ARG A 26 12.37 -10.70 -1.78
CA ARG A 26 13.09 -11.31 -0.65
C ARG A 26 12.38 -12.53 -0.09
N PHE A 27 11.06 -12.49 0.04
CA PHE A 27 10.24 -13.58 0.55
C PHE A 27 10.32 -14.82 -0.36
N LEU A 28 10.37 -14.61 -1.67
CA LEU A 28 10.65 -15.68 -2.63
C LEU A 28 12.05 -16.25 -2.44
N LEU A 29 13.08 -15.41 -2.33
CA LEU A 29 14.47 -15.88 -2.18
C LEU A 29 14.72 -16.62 -0.86
N GLU A 30 14.11 -16.17 0.23
CA GLU A 30 14.34 -16.70 1.57
C GLU A 30 13.48 -17.93 1.87
N LEU A 31 12.25 -17.99 1.35
CA LEU A 31 11.26 -19.01 1.74
C LEU A 31 10.66 -19.79 0.56
N ASP A 32 11.07 -19.51 -0.68
CA ASP A 32 10.53 -20.12 -1.91
C ASP A 32 9.00 -20.00 -2.04
N ARG A 33 8.45 -18.88 -1.55
CA ARG A 33 7.01 -18.61 -1.58
C ARG A 33 6.70 -17.39 -2.44
N HIS A 34 5.83 -17.57 -3.42
CA HIS A 34 5.32 -16.47 -4.22
C HIS A 34 4.21 -15.71 -3.49
N ASN A 35 4.32 -14.39 -3.49
CA ASN A 35 3.20 -13.48 -3.28
C ASN A 35 3.19 -12.49 -4.46
N TYR A 36 2.00 -12.10 -4.92
CA TYR A 36 1.86 -11.31 -6.15
C TYR A 36 1.46 -9.88 -5.80
N VAL A 37 2.41 -8.96 -5.96
CA VAL A 37 2.14 -7.53 -5.86
C VAL A 37 1.69 -7.04 -7.24
N THR A 38 0.42 -6.63 -7.34
CA THR A 38 -0.19 -6.24 -8.62
C THR A 38 -0.78 -4.83 -8.55
N PRO A 39 -0.97 -4.14 -9.69
CA PRO A 39 -1.67 -2.86 -9.72
C PRO A 39 -3.08 -2.93 -9.09
N THR A 40 -3.78 -4.06 -9.24
CA THR A 40 -5.09 -4.28 -8.60
C THR A 40 -4.99 -4.24 -7.08
N SER A 41 -4.06 -5.02 -6.50
CA SER A 41 -3.84 -5.01 -5.04
C SER A 41 -3.45 -3.62 -4.50
N TYR A 42 -2.83 -2.78 -5.33
CA TYR A 42 -2.54 -1.39 -4.98
C TYR A 42 -3.80 -0.50 -4.95
N LEU A 43 -4.71 -0.67 -5.90
CA LEU A 43 -6.00 0.03 -5.87
C LEU A 43 -6.87 -0.42 -4.69
N GLU A 44 -6.83 -1.70 -4.35
CA GLU A 44 -7.48 -2.23 -3.14
C GLU A 44 -6.89 -1.64 -1.86
N LEU A 45 -5.56 -1.50 -1.77
CA LEU A 45 -4.88 -0.80 -0.67
C LEU A 45 -5.38 0.64 -0.52
N ILE A 46 -5.40 1.42 -1.61
CA ILE A 46 -5.87 2.82 -1.60
C ILE A 46 -7.31 2.90 -1.13
N THR A 47 -8.17 2.05 -1.69
CA THR A 47 -9.60 2.00 -1.35
C THR A 47 -9.79 1.69 0.13
N THR A 48 -9.11 0.65 0.63
CA THR A 48 -9.16 0.25 2.04
C THR A 48 -8.68 1.36 2.96
N PHE A 49 -7.58 2.04 2.61
CA PHE A 49 -7.06 3.15 3.38
C PHE A 49 -8.07 4.30 3.49
N ILE A 50 -8.70 4.68 2.38
CA ILE A 50 -9.73 5.73 2.36
C ILE A 50 -10.93 5.33 3.23
N THR A 51 -11.40 4.08 3.12
CA THR A 51 -12.52 3.56 3.92
C THR A 51 -12.21 3.59 5.42
N LEU A 52 -11.04 3.08 5.83
CA LEU A 52 -10.61 3.06 7.23
C LEU A 52 -10.46 4.47 7.80
N LEU A 53 -9.86 5.37 7.01
CA LEU A 53 -9.66 6.75 7.42
C LEU A 53 -10.99 7.50 7.59
N SER A 54 -11.96 7.24 6.72
CA SER A 54 -13.32 7.79 6.83
C SER A 54 -14.00 7.27 8.08
N LYS A 55 -13.96 5.96 8.32
CA LYS A 55 -14.52 5.31 9.51
C LYS A 55 -13.92 5.80 10.83
N LYS A 56 -12.64 6.21 10.84
CA LYS A 56 -11.97 6.74 12.03
C LYS A 56 -12.28 8.21 12.32
N ARG A 57 -12.77 8.95 11.32
CA ARG A 57 -13.10 10.39 11.44
C ARG A 57 -14.56 10.63 11.82
N THR A 58 -15.43 9.65 11.57
CA THR A 58 -16.79 9.53 12.12
C THR A 58 -16.77 8.81 13.44
#